data_AF-A0A7X7NYD4-F1
#
_entry.id   AF-A0A7X7NYD4-F1
#
_cell.length_a   1.000
_cell.length_b   1.000
_cell.length_c   1.000
_cell.angle_alpha   90.00
_cell.angle_beta   90.00
_cell.angle_gamma   90.00
#
_symmetry.space_group_name_H-M   'P 1'
#
loop_
_entity.id
_entity.type
_entity.pdbx_description
1 polymer ?
#
loop_
_entity_poly.entity_id
_entity_poly.type
_entity_poly.pdbx_seq_one_letter_code
_entity_poly.pdbx_strand_id
1 'polypeptide(L)' 'MDKPLDGLRVLDFTQFLAGSFCTMILAGLGAEV' A
#
# COMPACT_ATOMS: atom_id res chain seq x y z
N MET A 1 1.06 9.16 16.14
CA MET A 1 -0.34 8.77 15.96
C MET A 1 -0.30 7.77 14.84
N ASP A 2 -0.57 6.51 15.16
CA ASP A 2 -0.34 5.40 14.23
C ASP A 2 -1.32 5.51 13.05
N LYS A 3 -0.83 5.26 11.84
CA LYS A 3 -1.67 5.27 10.65
C LYS A 3 -2.50 3.98 10.58
N PRO A 4 -3.63 4.00 9.86
CA PRO A 4 -4.56 2.87 9.87
C PRO A 4 -3.99 1.52 9.42
N LEU A 5 -2.92 1.51 8.63
CA LEU A 5 -2.28 0.29 8.11
C LEU A 5 -0.86 0.05 8.65
N ASP A 6 -0.47 0.71 9.74
CA ASP A 6 0.84 0.47 10.35
C ASP A 6 1.00 -1.02 10.74
N GLY A 7 2.12 -1.62 10.33
CA GLY A 7 2.44 -3.04 10.56
C GLY A 7 1.90 -4.01 9.50
N LEU A 8 1.13 -3.55 8.51
CA LEU A 8 0.72 -4.37 7.37
C LEU A 8 1.83 -4.42 6.32
N ARG A 9 2.19 -5.64 5.88
CA ARG A 9 3.15 -5.87 4.78
C ARG A 9 2.41 -6.40 3.56
N VAL A 10 2.58 -5.76 2.41
CA VAL A 10 1.95 -6.11 1.14
C VAL A 10 3.06 -6.48 0.17
N LEU A 11 2.89 -7.57 -0.60
CA LEU A 11 3.80 -7.91 -1.68
C LEU A 11 3.13 -7.53 -3.00
N ASP A 12 3.66 -6.49 -3.66
CA ASP A 12 3.09 -5.93 -4.87
C ASP A 12 3.64 -6.61 -6.14
N PHE A 13 2.77 -7.37 -6.83
CA PHE A 13 3.02 -7.91 -8.18
C PHE A 13 2.16 -7.24 -9.25
N THR A 14 1.53 -6.12 -8.91
CA THR A 14 0.64 -5.43 -9.83
C THR A 14 1.42 -4.81 -10.99
N GLN A 15 0.72 -4.62 -12.10
CA GLN A 15 1.29 -4.02 -13.31
C GLN A 15 0.37 -2.91 -13.81
N PHE A 16 0.96 -1.98 -14.55
CA PHE A 16 0.27 -0.81 -15.11
C PHE A 16 -0.44 0.02 -14.02
N LEU A 17 -1.45 0.78 -14.39
CA LEU A 17 -1.97 1.88 -13.56
C LEU A 17 -2.87 1.43 -12.40
N ALA A 18 -3.79 0.50 -12.64
CA ALA A 18 -4.86 0.23 -11.67
C ALA A 18 -4.32 -0.34 -10.34
N GLY A 19 -3.39 -1.29 -10.43
CA GLY A 19 -2.83 -1.93 -9.24
C GLY A 19 -1.83 -1.06 -8.49
N SER A 20 -0.89 -0.44 -9.20
CA SER A 20 0.08 0.50 -8.59
C SER A 20 -0.61 1.69 -7.92
N PHE A 21 -1.72 2.17 -8.48
CA PHE A 21 -2.54 3.21 -7.85
C PHE A 21 -3.18 2.74 -6.54
N CYS A 22 -3.71 1.52 -6.51
CA CYS A 22 -4.25 0.93 -5.29
C CYS A 22 -3.16 0.85 -4.21
N THR A 23 -1.99 0.31 -4.55
CA THR A 23 -0.92 0.10 -3.57
C THR A 23 -0.26 1.40 -3.10
N MET A 24 -0.22 2.45 -3.93
CA MET A 24 0.14 3.81 -3.50
C MET A 24 -0.80 4.35 -2.42
N ILE A 25 -2.11 4.09 -2.50
CA ILE A 25 -3.06 4.50 -1.45
C ILE A 25 -2.76 3.74 -0.15
N LEU A 26 -2.51 2.42 -0.23
CA LEU A 26 -2.16 1.59 0.92
C LEU A 26 -0.90 2.10 1.63
N ALA A 27 0.15 2.44 0.87
CA ALA A 27 1.38 3.02 1.40
C ALA A 27 1.12 4.38 2.09
N GLY A 28 0.26 5.22 1.50
CA GLY A 28 -0.15 6.49 2.12
C GLY A 28 -0.77 6.29 3.51
N LEU A 29 -1.54 5.22 3.68
CA LEU A 29 -2.20 4.81 4.92
C LEU A 29 -1.31 4.01 5.89
N GLY A 30 -0.03 3.77 5.57
CA GLY A 30 0.97 3.20 6.49
C GLY A 30 1.43 1.77 6.20
N ALA A 31 0.95 1.13 5.13
CA ALA A 31 1.41 -0.20 4.76
C ALA A 31 2.86 -0.19 4.22
N GLU A 32 3.63 -1.23 4.55
CA GLU A 32 4.90 -1.59 3.89
C GLU A 32 4.56 -2.39 2.62
N VAL A 33 4.38 -1.67 1.51
CA VAL A 33 4.07 -2.21 0.18
C VAL A 33 5.34 -2.55 -0.59
#